data_AF-A0A2D7VYZ9-F1
#
_entry.id   AF-A0A2D7VYZ9-F1
#
_cell.length_a   1.000
_cell.length_b   1.000
_cell.length_c   1.000
_cell.angle_alpha   90.00
_cell.angle_beta   90.00
_cell.angle_gamma   90.00
#
_symmetry.space_group_name_H-M   'P 1'
#
loop_
_entity.id
_entity.type
_entity.pdbx_description
1 polymer ?
#
loop_
_entity_poly.entity_id
_entity_poly.type
_entity_poly.pdbx_seq_one_letter_code
_entity_poly.pdbx_strand_id
1 'polypeptide(L)'
;MTYTPNGLVSSEDCLLNKYDIKKVAYDRYNSTQIAIDLTNDGAPLVPYGQGFVSMSAPTKQLEVLVRTGKLKHDGDKVLAWSLQNVELRTDPAGNIKPDKGKTAGKGVRQSKIDPIVSMVMGLGESMKQAPEIDNNDLIVVSF
;
A
#
# COMPACT_ATOMS: atom_id res chain seq x y z
N MET A 1 25.63 -1.10 2.43
CA MET A 1 25.15 0.30 2.51
C MET A 1 26.29 1.21 2.12
N THR A 2 26.14 1.90 0.99
CA THR A 2 27.18 2.81 0.49
C THR A 2 26.68 4.22 0.78
N TYR A 3 27.39 4.94 1.64
CA TYR A 3 27.09 6.34 1.92
C TYR A 3 27.64 7.18 0.78
N THR A 4 26.77 7.93 0.11
CA THR A 4 27.22 8.96 -0.84
C THR A 4 27.63 10.22 -0.07
N PRO A 5 28.50 11.09 -0.64
CA PRO A 5 28.96 12.33 0.01
C PRO A 5 27.84 13.30 0.43
N ASN A 6 26.64 13.12 -0.12
CA ASN A 6 25.46 13.94 0.17
C ASN A 6 24.57 13.37 1.29
N GLY A 7 24.99 12.28 1.95
CA GLY A 7 24.21 11.61 3.00
C GLY A 7 23.16 10.64 2.48
N LEU A 8 22.99 10.50 1.17
CA LEU A 8 22.06 9.54 0.57
C LEU A 8 22.61 8.13 0.77
N VAL A 9 21.78 7.24 1.32
CA VAL A 9 22.09 5.82 1.48
C VAL A 9 21.60 5.09 0.24
N SER A 10 22.53 4.73 -0.66
CA SER A 10 22.18 3.87 -1.80
C SER A 10 22.57 2.43 -1.48
N SER A 11 21.58 1.54 -1.56
CA SER A 11 21.80 0.09 -1.53
C SER A 11 21.70 -0.45 -2.94
N GLU A 12 22.49 -1.49 -3.28
CA GLU A 12 22.34 -2.22 -4.53
C GLU A 12 20.92 -2.78 -4.70
N ASP A 13 20.21 -2.97 -3.58
CA ASP A 13 18.82 -3.41 -3.54
C ASP A 13 17.77 -2.29 -3.58
N CYS A 14 18.16 -1.05 -3.89
CA CYS A 14 17.23 0.07 -3.97
C CYS A 14 16.15 -0.15 -5.04
N LEU A 15 14.88 -0.12 -4.62
CA LEU A 15 13.74 -0.33 -5.52
C LEU A 15 13.62 0.76 -6.60
N LEU A 16 14.03 1.99 -6.29
CA LEU A 16 14.05 3.11 -7.26
C LEU A 16 15.02 2.86 -8.42
N ASN A 17 16.06 2.04 -8.20
CA ASN A 17 17.02 1.68 -9.25
C ASN A 17 16.58 0.43 -10.03
N LYS A 18 15.78 -0.44 -9.41
CA LYS A 18 15.31 -1.70 -9.99
C LYS A 18 14.04 -1.54 -10.84
N TYR A 19 13.20 -0.57 -10.49
CA TYR A 19 11.90 -0.37 -11.11
C TYR A 19 11.69 1.10 -11.50
N ASP A 20 10.93 1.32 -12.57
CA ASP A 20 10.44 2.64 -12.97
C ASP A 20 9.25 3.04 -12.08
N ILE A 21 9.56 3.41 -10.83
CA ILE A 21 8.56 3.77 -9.83
C ILE A 21 7.91 5.10 -10.22
N LYS A 22 6.61 5.05 -10.55
CA LYS A 22 5.85 6.26 -10.91
C LYS A 22 5.42 7.08 -9.70
N LYS A 23 4.98 6.40 -8.65
CA LYS A 23 4.45 7.02 -7.43
C LYS A 23 4.65 6.09 -6.24
N VAL A 24 4.89 6.68 -5.07
CA VAL A 24 4.93 5.99 -3.78
C VAL A 24 3.90 6.65 -2.86
N ALA A 25 2.77 5.97 -2.64
CA ALA A 25 1.74 6.46 -1.74
C ALA A 25 2.20 6.33 -0.28
N TYR A 26 2.06 7.37 0.54
CA TYR A 26 2.43 7.33 1.95
C TYR A 26 1.36 7.97 2.86
N ASP A 27 1.31 7.56 4.13
CA ASP A 27 0.42 8.18 5.11
C ASP A 27 0.98 9.51 5.60
N ARG A 28 0.27 10.58 5.29
CA ARG A 28 0.64 11.96 5.59
C ARG A 28 0.65 12.30 7.09
N TYR A 29 -0.04 11.54 7.95
CA TYR A 29 -0.19 11.93 9.37
C TYR A 29 0.97 11.49 10.26
N ASN A 30 1.69 10.43 9.89
CA ASN A 30 2.69 9.81 10.78
C ASN A 30 4.09 9.69 10.16
N SER A 31 4.29 10.18 8.93
CA SER A 31 5.50 9.88 8.14
C SER A 31 6.26 11.11 7.67
N THR A 32 6.04 12.29 8.26
CA THR A 32 6.57 13.57 7.75
C THR A 32 8.08 13.58 7.55
N GLN A 33 8.86 13.12 8.55
CA GLN A 33 10.33 13.12 8.45
C GLN A 33 10.83 12.16 7.35
N ILE A 34 10.33 10.92 7.35
CA ILE A 34 10.69 9.90 6.36
C ILE A 34 10.30 10.36 4.94
N ALA A 35 9.16 11.05 4.80
CA ALA A 35 8.73 11.58 3.52
C ALA A 35 9.66 12.69 3.01
N ILE A 36 10.17 13.56 3.89
CA ILE A 36 11.17 14.58 3.52
C ILE A 36 12.45 13.89 3.04
N ASP A 37 12.96 12.93 3.82
CA ASP A 37 14.21 12.25 3.51
C ASP A 37 14.10 11.51 2.15
N LEU A 38 13.06 10.71 1.95
CA LEU A 38 12.81 10.02 0.68
C LEU A 38 12.57 10.96 -0.51
N THR A 39 11.95 12.13 -0.27
CA THR A 39 11.79 13.14 -1.33
C THR A 39 13.15 13.72 -1.72
N ASN A 40 14.02 13.99 -0.75
CA ASN A 40 15.40 14.42 -1.01
C ASN A 40 16.21 13.34 -1.74
N ASP A 41 15.91 12.06 -1.48
CA ASP A 41 16.47 10.91 -2.20
C ASP A 41 15.89 10.72 -3.62
N GLY A 42 14.92 11.55 -4.03
CA GLY A 42 14.32 11.53 -5.37
C GLY A 42 13.13 10.57 -5.54
N ALA A 43 12.58 10.03 -4.45
CA ALA A 43 11.40 9.18 -4.52
C ALA A 43 10.13 10.00 -4.87
N PRO A 44 9.30 9.55 -5.83
CA PRO A 44 8.08 10.27 -6.23
C PRO A 44 6.94 10.02 -5.23
N LEU A 45 7.07 10.58 -4.02
CA LEU A 45 6.10 10.41 -2.94
C LEU A 45 4.81 11.18 -3.19
N VAL A 46 3.68 10.54 -2.87
CA VAL A 46 2.35 11.14 -2.95
C VAL A 46 1.62 10.95 -1.61
N PRO A 47 1.17 12.04 -0.96
CA PRO A 47 0.43 11.92 0.29
C PRO A 47 -0.92 11.27 0.05
N TYR A 48 -1.24 10.27 0.86
CA TYR A 48 -2.47 9.51 0.77
C TYR A 48 -3.27 9.60 2.07
N GLY A 49 -4.57 9.82 1.95
CA GLY A 49 -5.47 9.87 3.11
C GLY A 49 -6.03 8.48 3.44
N GLN A 50 -5.90 8.01 4.69
CA GLN A 50 -6.48 6.73 5.13
C GLN A 50 -7.97 6.83 5.58
N GLY A 51 -8.67 7.86 5.11
CA GLY A 51 -10.09 8.07 5.35
C GLY A 51 -10.98 7.32 4.34
N PHE A 52 -12.27 7.17 4.65
CA PHE A 52 -13.24 6.49 3.77
C PHE A 52 -13.27 7.05 2.34
N VAL A 53 -13.15 8.38 2.19
CA VAL A 53 -13.19 9.06 0.88
C VAL A 53 -12.13 8.52 -0.08
N SER A 54 -10.89 8.32 0.40
CA SER A 54 -9.79 7.85 -0.45
C SER A 54 -9.71 6.32 -0.49
N MET A 55 -10.01 5.63 0.61
CA MET A 55 -9.83 4.18 0.72
C MET A 55 -10.96 3.38 0.08
N SER A 56 -12.18 3.91 -0.04
CA SER A 56 -13.37 3.14 -0.45
C SER A 56 -13.29 2.55 -1.84
N ALA A 57 -13.02 3.38 -2.85
CA ALA A 57 -12.89 2.92 -4.23
C ALA A 57 -11.81 1.83 -4.41
N PRO A 58 -10.56 2.02 -3.95
CA PRO A 58 -9.55 0.97 -4.09
C PRO A 58 -9.80 -0.26 -3.22
N THR A 59 -10.47 -0.14 -2.06
CA THR A 59 -10.86 -1.32 -1.27
C THR A 59 -11.88 -2.17 -2.02
N LYS A 60 -12.88 -1.54 -2.65
CA LYS A 60 -13.85 -2.25 -3.50
C LYS A 60 -13.17 -2.92 -4.69
N GLN A 61 -12.22 -2.23 -5.33
CA GLN A 61 -11.45 -2.81 -6.42
C GLN A 61 -10.59 -4.00 -5.96
N LEU A 62 -9.97 -3.91 -4.78
CA LEU A 62 -9.25 -5.02 -4.18
C LEU A 62 -10.15 -6.25 -3.97
N GLU A 63 -11.37 -6.06 -3.44
CA GLU A 63 -12.33 -7.17 -3.31
C GLU A 63 -12.65 -7.81 -4.66
N VAL A 64 -12.84 -7.01 -5.72
CA VAL A 64 -13.07 -7.53 -7.08
C VAL A 64 -11.88 -8.35 -7.56
N LEU A 65 -10.65 -7.84 -7.42
CA LEU A 65 -9.43 -8.56 -7.85
C LEU A 65 -9.24 -9.88 -7.10
N VAL A 66 -9.50 -9.90 -5.79
CA VAL A 66 -9.45 -11.12 -4.98
C VAL A 66 -10.52 -12.12 -5.43
N ARG A 67 -11.78 -11.68 -5.57
CA ARG A 67 -12.90 -12.55 -5.95
C ARG A 67 -12.79 -13.11 -7.37
N THR A 68 -12.16 -12.36 -8.27
CA THR A 68 -11.94 -12.76 -9.66
C THR A 68 -10.65 -13.54 -9.87
N GLY A 69 -9.84 -13.74 -8.82
CA GLY A 69 -8.56 -14.43 -8.92
C GLY A 69 -7.50 -13.66 -9.73
N LYS A 70 -7.69 -12.35 -9.92
CA LYS A 70 -6.79 -11.48 -10.69
C LYS A 70 -5.73 -10.77 -9.84
N LEU A 71 -5.72 -11.05 -8.54
CA LEU A 71 -4.68 -10.55 -7.65
C LEU A 71 -3.49 -11.51 -7.66
N LYS A 72 -2.33 -11.05 -8.15
CA LYS A 72 -1.06 -11.78 -8.03
C LYS A 72 -0.24 -11.20 -6.88
N HIS A 73 0.03 -12.04 -5.88
CA HIS A 73 0.80 -11.69 -4.68
C HIS A 73 1.85 -12.75 -4.29
N ASP A 74 2.19 -13.63 -5.23
CA ASP A 74 3.25 -14.65 -5.16
C ASP A 74 3.26 -15.54 -3.90
N GLY A 75 2.10 -15.74 -3.28
CA GLY A 75 1.98 -16.58 -2.08
C GLY A 75 2.65 -16.01 -0.83
N ASP A 76 2.86 -14.69 -0.77
CA ASP A 76 3.44 -14.03 0.39
C ASP A 76 2.64 -14.36 1.68
N LYS A 77 3.33 -15.01 2.63
CA LYS A 77 2.76 -15.48 3.90
C LYS A 77 2.38 -14.32 4.83
N VAL A 78 3.12 -13.21 4.78
CA VAL A 78 2.85 -12.00 5.55
C VAL A 78 1.61 -11.32 4.99
N LEU A 79 1.49 -11.18 3.68
CA LEU A 79 0.30 -10.61 3.06
C LEU A 79 -0.93 -11.48 3.34
N ALA A 80 -0.81 -12.80 3.19
CA ALA A 80 -1.89 -13.75 3.47
C ALA A 80 -2.30 -13.73 4.96
N TRP A 81 -1.36 -13.60 5.89
CA TRP A 81 -1.64 -13.46 7.31
C TRP A 81 -2.28 -12.10 7.63
N SER A 82 -1.78 -11.01 7.04
CA SER A 82 -2.38 -9.68 7.21
C SER A 82 -3.79 -9.61 6.65
N LEU A 83 -4.08 -10.29 5.53
CA LEU A 83 -5.43 -10.37 4.97
C LEU A 83 -6.40 -11.07 5.93
N GLN A 84 -5.97 -12.12 6.62
CA GLN A 84 -6.79 -12.81 7.64
C GLN A 84 -7.14 -11.92 8.84
N ASN A 85 -6.38 -10.84 9.06
CA ASN A 85 -6.60 -9.90 10.15
C ASN A 85 -7.52 -8.72 9.76
N VAL A 86 -7.89 -8.59 8.48
CA VAL A 86 -8.69 -7.48 7.97
C VAL A 86 -10.17 -7.73 8.20
N GLU A 87 -10.85 -6.74 8.79
CA GLU A 87 -12.30 -6.60 8.71
C GLU A 87 -12.62 -5.36 7.87
N LEU A 88 -13.71 -5.40 7.11
CA LEU A 88 -14.20 -4.21 6.39
C LEU A 88 -15.06 -3.38 7.33
N ARG A 89 -14.62 -2.15 7.59
CA ARG A 89 -15.47 -1.15 8.23
C ARG A 89 -16.26 -0.42 7.17
N THR A 90 -17.55 -0.24 7.43
CA THR A 90 -18.48 0.45 6.53
C THR A 90 -19.00 1.72 7.20
N ASP A 91 -19.08 2.83 6.46
CA ASP A 91 -19.71 4.07 6.92
C ASP A 91 -21.21 4.12 6.54
N PRO A 92 -22.01 5.07 7.06
CA PRO A 92 -23.42 5.20 6.71
C PRO A 92 -23.72 5.46 5.23
N ALA A 93 -22.74 5.93 4.46
CA ALA A 93 -22.86 6.18 3.02
C ALA A 93 -22.51 4.94 2.18
N GLY A 94 -22.18 3.80 2.80
CA GLY A 94 -21.80 2.56 2.11
C GLY A 94 -20.37 2.58 1.57
N ASN A 95 -19.51 3.48 2.08
CA ASN A 95 -18.08 3.40 1.84
C ASN A 95 -17.46 2.36 2.75
N ILE A 96 -16.46 1.66 2.23
CA ILE A 96 -15.75 0.62 2.97
C ILE A 96 -14.28 1.00 3.14
N LYS A 97 -13.60 0.46 4.15
CA LYS A 97 -12.14 0.48 4.23
C LYS A 97 -11.65 -0.70 5.08
N PRO A 98 -10.39 -1.14 4.91
CA PRO A 98 -9.79 -2.13 5.79
C PRO A 98 -9.66 -1.54 7.19
N ASP A 99 -10.00 -2.33 8.19
CA ASP A 99 -9.82 -2.02 9.60
C ASP A 99 -9.30 -3.24 10.35
N LYS A 100 -8.67 -3.00 11.50
CA LYS A 100 -8.21 -4.08 12.37
C LYS A 100 -9.44 -4.70 13.01
N GLY A 101 -9.65 -5.99 12.80
CA GLY A 101 -10.83 -6.68 13.33
C GLY A 101 -10.99 -6.59 14.86
N LYS A 102 -12.19 -6.89 15.35
CA LYS A 102 -12.60 -6.70 16.77
C LYS A 102 -11.73 -7.45 17.80
N THR A 103 -10.94 -8.44 17.36
CA THR A 103 -10.05 -9.22 18.22
C THR A 103 -8.75 -8.49 18.59
N ALA A 104 -8.46 -7.34 17.95
CA ALA A 104 -7.24 -6.55 18.16
C ALA A 104 -7.05 -5.99 19.60
N GLY A 105 -8.10 -6.01 20.43
CA GLY A 105 -8.08 -5.47 21.80
C GLY A 105 -7.99 -6.51 22.93
N LYS A 106 -8.04 -7.82 22.64
CA LYS A 106 -8.13 -8.88 23.66
C LYS A 106 -6.85 -9.70 23.77
N GLY A 107 -5.72 -9.12 24.15
CA GLY A 107 -4.49 -9.84 24.57
C GLY A 107 -3.86 -10.83 23.58
N VAL A 108 -4.46 -11.04 22.40
CA VAL A 108 -3.97 -11.86 21.31
C VAL A 108 -3.14 -10.95 20.41
N ARG A 109 -1.96 -11.43 20.03
CA ARG A 109 -0.94 -10.81 19.16
C ARG A 109 -1.49 -9.68 18.28
N GLN A 110 -0.84 -8.51 18.35
CA GLN A 110 -1.13 -7.33 17.52
C GLN A 110 -1.50 -7.74 16.08
N SER A 111 -2.77 -7.62 15.71
CA SER A 111 -3.22 -7.84 14.34
C SER A 111 -2.68 -6.69 13.48
N LYS A 112 -1.80 -7.03 12.53
CA LYS A 112 -1.23 -6.07 11.57
C LYS A 112 -1.91 -6.25 10.23
N ILE A 113 -2.27 -5.12 9.65
CA ILE A 113 -2.93 -5.01 8.35
C ILE A 113 -2.17 -4.05 7.43
N ASP A 114 -1.01 -3.56 7.86
CA ASP A 114 -0.22 -2.55 7.14
C ASP A 114 0.07 -2.99 5.69
N PRO A 115 0.44 -4.25 5.39
CA PRO A 115 0.60 -4.71 4.01
C PRO A 115 -0.67 -4.53 3.15
N ILE A 116 -1.85 -4.78 3.72
CA ILE A 116 -3.13 -4.62 3.01
C ILE A 116 -3.47 -3.14 2.84
N VAL A 117 -3.21 -2.32 3.86
CA VAL A 117 -3.39 -0.86 3.77
C VAL A 117 -2.49 -0.27 2.69
N SER A 118 -1.21 -0.64 2.67
CA SER A 118 -0.25 -0.23 1.64
C SER A 118 -0.69 -0.66 0.24
N MET A 119 -1.21 -1.88 0.10
CA MET A 119 -1.73 -2.37 -1.17
C MET A 119 -2.94 -1.56 -1.65
N VAL A 120 -3.90 -1.25 -0.76
CA VAL A 120 -5.05 -0.41 -1.09
C VAL A 120 -4.62 1.00 -1.48
N MET A 121 -3.64 1.57 -0.79
CA MET A 121 -3.09 2.90 -1.14
C MET A 121 -2.44 2.89 -2.53
N GLY A 122 -1.62 1.88 -2.82
CA GLY A 122 -0.97 1.72 -4.14
C GLY A 122 -1.99 1.56 -5.26
N LEU A 123 -3.01 0.71 -5.06
CA LEU A 123 -4.13 0.55 -6.00
C LEU A 123 -4.93 1.85 -6.17
N GLY A 124 -5.11 2.60 -5.09
CA GLY A 124 -5.78 3.89 -5.15
C GLY A 124 -5.02 4.94 -5.98
N GLU A 125 -3.69 4.91 -5.97
CA GLU A 125 -2.88 5.78 -6.84
C GLU A 125 -2.81 5.29 -8.29
N SER A 126 -2.82 3.97 -8.53
CA SER A 126 -2.86 3.45 -9.90
C SER A 126 -4.18 3.76 -10.59
N MET A 127 -5.31 3.67 -9.87
CA MET A 127 -6.65 4.01 -10.39
C MET A 127 -6.83 5.49 -10.77
N LYS A 128 -5.99 6.40 -10.27
CA LYS A 128 -6.04 7.83 -10.62
C LYS A 128 -5.32 8.13 -11.94
N GLN A 129 -4.51 7.20 -12.43
CA GLN A 129 -3.82 7.37 -13.70
C GLN A 129 -4.83 7.18 -14.84
N ALA A 130 -4.71 7.97 -15.90
CA ALA A 130 -5.49 7.73 -17.12
C ALA A 130 -5.20 6.29 -17.60
N PRO A 131 -6.18 5.55 -18.13
CA PRO A 131 -5.95 4.20 -18.59
C PRO A 131 -4.96 4.23 -19.76
N GLU A 132 -3.70 3.88 -19.51
CA GLU A 132 -2.91 3.27 -20.57
C GLU A 132 -3.55 1.92 -20.84
N ILE A 133 -3.87 1.65 -22.11
CA ILE A 133 -4.41 0.37 -22.56
C ILE A 133 -3.26 -0.64 -22.49
N ASP A 134 -2.98 -1.12 -21.29
CA ASP A 134 -2.13 -2.29 -21.08
C ASP A 134 -2.98 -3.38 -20.42
N ASN A 135 -3.02 -4.55 -21.06
CA ASN A 135 -3.78 -5.72 -20.62
C ASN A 135 -3.08 -6.47 -19.46
N ASN A 136 -2.12 -5.84 -18.78
CA ASN A 136 -1.32 -6.50 -17.77
C ASN A 136 -2.05 -6.61 -16.42
N ASP A 137 -1.90 -7.79 -15.82
CA ASP A 137 -2.36 -8.10 -14.46
C ASP A 137 -1.73 -7.14 -13.44
N LEU A 138 -2.47 -6.80 -12.37
CA LEU A 138 -1.90 -6.09 -11.23
C LEU A 138 -0.96 -7.05 -10.47
N ILE A 139 0.35 -6.84 -10.64
CA ILE A 139 1.37 -7.58 -9.91
C ILE A 139 1.71 -6.81 -8.63
N VAL A 140 1.46 -7.43 -7.47
CA VAL A 140 1.94 -6.93 -6.18
C VAL A 140 3.23 -7.65 -5.84
N VAL A 141 4.32 -6.92 -5.78
CA VAL A 141 5.60 -7.44 -5.28
C VAL A 141 5.74 -7.02 -3.82
N SER A 142 5.65 -7.99 -2.91
CA SER A 142 5.95 -7.82 -1.50
C SER A 142 7.37 -8.34 -1.23
N PHE A 143 8.16 -7.57 -0.49
CA PHE A 143 9.55 -7.87 -0.14
C PHE A 143 9.71 -7.90 1.38
#